data_AF-A0A7W5A822-F1
#
_entry.id   AF-A0A7W5A822-F1
#
_cell.length_a   1.000
_cell.length_b   1.000
_cell.length_c   1.000
_cell.angle_alpha   90.00
_cell.angle_beta   90.00
_cell.angle_gamma   90.00
#
_symmetry.space_group_name_H-M   'P 1'
#
loop_
_entity.id
_entity.type
_entity.pdbx_description
1 polymer ?
#
loop_
_entity_poly.entity_id
_entity_poly.type
_entity_poly.pdbx_seq_one_letter_code
_entity_poly.pdbx_strand_id
1 'polypeptide(L)' 'MTEGLDRLAATLGVPATRLAPLAAYDDQQLDRFDELVHGAMTAEDKAFDASLDEALKLVPKMLRGVVQKMLGGAR' A
#
# COMPACT_ATOMS: atom_id res chain seq x y z
N MET A 1 -23.97 -9.20 1.80
CA MET A 1 -22.60 -8.70 1.92
C MET A 1 -22.65 -7.26 1.45
N THR A 2 -22.15 -6.32 2.25
CA THR A 2 -22.24 -4.89 1.93
C THR A 2 -21.11 -4.49 0.99
N GLU A 3 -21.35 -3.48 0.16
CA GLU A 3 -20.38 -3.02 -0.84
C GLU A 3 -19.08 -2.51 -0.20
N GLY A 4 -19.17 -1.89 0.99
CA GLY A 4 -18.01 -1.42 1.74
C GLY A 4 -17.09 -2.55 2.23
N LEU A 5 -17.64 -3.70 2.65
CA LEU A 5 -16.83 -4.85 3.07
C LEU A 5 -16.08 -5.48 1.90
N ASP A 6 -16.73 -5.55 0.75
CA ASP A 6 -16.12 -6.12 -0.46
C ASP A 6 -14.98 -5.25 -0.97
N ARG A 7 -15.14 -3.91 -0.91
CA ARG A 7 -14.05 -2.96 -1.21
C ARG A 7 -12.88 -3.12 -0.24
N LEU A 8 -13.13 -3.09 1.07
CA LEU A 8 -12.07 -3.21 2.08
C LEU A 8 -11.35 -4.57 1.98
N ALA A 9 -12.08 -5.64 1.69
CA ALA A 9 -11.50 -6.96 1.44
C ALA A 9 -10.57 -6.97 0.22
N ALA A 10 -10.96 -6.31 -0.87
CA ALA A 10 -10.15 -6.16 -2.06
C ALA A 10 -8.86 -5.36 -1.77
N THR A 11 -8.97 -4.23 -1.06
CA THR A 11 -7.81 -3.40 -0.66
C THR A 11 -6.81 -4.17 0.18
N LEU A 12 -7.30 -4.97 1.14
CA LEU A 12 -6.44 -5.78 2.02
C LEU A 12 -5.96 -7.08 1.35
N GLY A 13 -6.46 -7.44 0.17
CA GLY A 13 -6.12 -8.68 -0.52
C GLY A 13 -6.56 -9.94 0.22
N VAL A 14 -7.64 -9.86 1.02
CA VAL A 14 -8.15 -10.98 1.82
C VAL A 14 -9.59 -11.34 1.44
N PRO A 15 -10.04 -12.58 1.67
CA PRO A 15 -11.44 -12.92 1.48
C PRO A 15 -12.34 -12.13 2.43
N ALA A 16 -13.50 -11.64 1.96
CA ALA A 16 -14.47 -10.90 2.76
C ALA A 16 -14.96 -11.69 4.00
N THR A 17 -14.92 -13.02 3.97
CA THR A 17 -15.22 -13.88 5.13
C THR A 17 -14.29 -13.65 6.31
N ARG A 18 -13.04 -13.19 6.08
CA ARG A 18 -12.13 -12.78 7.16
C ARG A 18 -12.50 -11.45 7.78
N LEU A 19 -13.29 -10.63 7.08
CA LEU A 19 -13.82 -9.35 7.56
C LEU A 19 -15.23 -9.48 8.16
N ALA A 20 -15.73 -10.71 8.36
CA ALA A 20 -17.04 -10.94 8.98
C ALA A 20 -17.27 -10.16 10.30
N PRO A 21 -16.27 -9.97 11.20
CA PRO A 21 -16.44 -9.14 12.39
C PRO A 21 -16.77 -7.67 12.10
N LEU A 22 -16.39 -7.17 10.92
CA LEU A 22 -16.64 -5.79 10.49
C LEU A 22 -18.03 -5.59 9.91
N ALA A 23 -18.84 -6.64 9.75
CA ALA A 23 -20.20 -6.54 9.24
C ALA A 23 -21.17 -5.78 10.16
N ALA A 24 -20.75 -5.46 11.39
CA ALA A 24 -21.51 -4.62 12.32
C ALA A 24 -21.38 -3.11 12.03
N TYR A 25 -20.43 -2.70 11.18
CA TYR A 25 -20.22 -1.31 10.81
C TYR A 25 -21.07 -0.93 9.58
N ASP A 26 -21.48 0.33 9.51
CA ASP A 26 -22.14 0.87 8.33
C ASP A 26 -21.14 1.15 7.19
N ASP A 27 -21.66 1.35 5.97
CA ASP A 27 -20.82 1.58 4.79
C ASP A 27 -19.96 2.85 4.91
N GLN A 28 -20.44 3.90 5.61
CA GLN A 28 -19.66 5.13 5.81
C GLN A 28 -18.45 4.90 6.74
N GLN A 29 -18.59 4.02 7.73
CA GLN A 29 -17.49 3.60 8.60
C GLN A 29 -16.49 2.72 7.85
N LEU A 30 -17.00 1.80 7.02
CA LEU A 30 -16.17 0.91 6.20
C LEU A 30 -15.35 1.69 5.16
N ASP A 31 -15.95 2.70 4.52
CA ASP A 31 -15.26 3.57 3.58
C ASP A 31 -14.14 4.36 4.25
N ARG A 32 -14.35 4.85 5.48
CA ARG A 32 -13.28 5.50 6.26
C ARG A 32 -12.13 4.55 6.59
N PHE A 33 -12.40 3.28 6.85
CA PHE A 33 -11.33 2.30 7.04
C PHE A 33 -10.55 2.07 5.75
N ASP A 34 -11.24 2.00 4.61
CA ASP A 34 -10.59 1.86 3.30
C ASP A 34 -9.69 3.05 2.97
N GLU A 35 -10.16 4.29 3.23
CA GLU A 35 -9.37 5.51 3.08
C GLU A 35 -8.12 5.53 3.97
N LEU A 36 -8.25 5.09 5.23
CA LEU A 36 -7.13 5.01 6.15
C LEU A 36 -6.09 3.98 5.71
N VAL A 37 -6.54 2.82 5.22
CA VAL A 37 -5.65 1.77 4.69
C VAL A 37 -4.90 2.27 3.46
N HIS A 38 -5.61 2.86 2.48
CA HIS A 38 -5.00 3.47 1.30
C HIS A 38 -4.00 4.57 1.67
N GLY A 39 -4.35 5.43 2.63
CA GLY A 39 -3.47 6.47 3.14
C GLY A 39 -2.19 5.91 3.75
N ALA A 40 -2.29 4.83 4.52
CA ALA A 40 -1.15 4.17 5.13
C ALA A 40 -0.23 3.52 4.08
N MET A 41 -0.79 2.79 3.11
CA MET A 41 -0.03 2.19 2.02
C MET A 41 0.70 3.25 1.17
N THR A 42 0.01 4.35 0.84
CA THR A 42 0.61 5.46 0.10
C THR A 42 1.75 6.13 0.89
N ALA A 43 1.61 6.23 2.21
CA ALA A 43 2.67 6.79 3.07
C ALA A 43 3.88 5.86 3.16
N GLU A 44 3.65 4.55 3.20
CA GLU A 44 4.70 3.53 3.14
C GLU A 44 5.48 3.61 1.84
N ASP A 45 4.80 3.64 0.69
CA ASP A 45 5.43 3.74 -0.63
C ASP A 45 6.33 4.98 -0.73
N LYS A 46 5.84 6.14 -0.27
CA LYS A 46 6.63 7.38 -0.23
C LYS A 46 7.84 7.28 0.69
N ALA A 47 7.69 6.63 1.84
CA ALA A 47 8.80 6.42 2.76
C ALA A 47 9.84 5.47 2.16
N PHE A 48 9.40 4.43 1.45
CA PHE A 48 10.26 3.51 0.73
C PHE A 48 11.04 4.21 -0.38
N ASP A 49 10.36 4.99 -1.23
CA ASP A 49 11.01 5.77 -2.30
C ASP A 49 12.06 6.73 -1.74
N ALA A 50 11.73 7.46 -0.67
CA ALA A 50 12.68 8.35 -0.01
C ALA A 50 13.90 7.60 0.55
N SER A 51 13.68 6.41 1.13
CA SER A 51 14.76 5.57 1.64
C SER A 51 15.66 5.02 0.52
N LEU A 52 15.06 4.68 -0.63
CA LEU A 52 15.75 4.21 -1.82
C LEU A 52 16.62 5.33 -2.41
N ASP A 53 16.07 6.53 -2.54
CA ASP A 53 16.82 7.70 -3.02
C ASP A 53 18.03 8.02 -2.12
N GLU A 54 17.86 7.91 -0.80
CA GLU A 54 18.97 8.08 0.14
C GLU A 54 20.03 6.98 -0.05
N ALA A 55 19.62 5.72 -0.14
CA ALA A 55 20.54 4.61 -0.35
C ALA A 55 21.33 4.73 -1.67
N LEU A 56 20.70 5.23 -2.74
CA LEU A 56 21.34 5.43 -4.05
C LEU A 56 22.41 6.52 -4.04
N LYS A 57 22.42 7.44 -3.08
CA LYS A 57 23.50 8.43 -2.93
C LYS A 57 24.84 7.74 -2.67
N LEU A 58 24.84 6.59 -2.01
CA LEU A 58 26.03 5.77 -1.72
C LEU A 58 26.51 4.97 -2.95
N VAL A 59 25.68 4.83 -3.98
CA VAL A 59 26.02 4.11 -5.21
C VAL A 59 26.76 5.04 -6.18
N PRO A 60 27.89 4.58 -6.78
CA PRO A 60 28.58 5.32 -7.84
C PRO A 60 27.60 5.68 -8.97
N LYS A 61 27.66 6.93 -9.45
CA LYS A 61 26.69 7.49 -10.42
C LYS A 61 26.43 6.58 -11.64
N MET A 62 27.47 5.92 -12.15
CA MET A 62 27.38 5.02 -13.31
C MET A 62 26.55 3.75 -13.07
N LEU A 63 26.38 3.33 -11.81
CA LEU A 63 25.70 2.09 -11.44
C LEU A 63 24.27 2.32 -10.90
N ARG A 64 23.87 3.57 -10.63
CA ARG A 64 22.58 3.90 -10.00
C ARG A 64 21.38 3.34 -10.74
N GLY A 65 21.33 3.49 -12.07
CA GLY A 65 20.21 2.99 -12.89
C GLY A 65 20.12 1.47 -12.94
N VAL A 66 21.23 0.75 -12.75
CA VAL A 66 21.24 -0.72 -12.66
C VAL A 66 20.72 -1.16 -11.30
N VAL A 67 21.18 -0.50 -10.22
CA VAL A 67 20.74 -0.80 -8.85
C VAL A 67 19.26 -0.47 -8.65
N GLN A 68 18.76 0.66 -9.19
CA GLN A 68 17.34 0.99 -9.21
C GLN A 68 16.49 -0.12 -9.82
N LYS A 69 16.88 -0.61 -11.01
CA LYS A 69 16.15 -1.70 -11.69
C LYS A 69 16.15 -3.01 -10.90
N MET A 70 17.23 -3.32 -10.15
CA MET A 70 17.30 -4.53 -9.34
C MET A 70 16.47 -4.44 -8.05
N LEU A 71 16.29 -3.23 -7.49
CA LEU A 71 15.53 -3.01 -6.27
C LEU A 71 14.01 -2.85 -6.50
N GLY A 72 13.52 -3.19 -7.70
CA GLY A 72 12.11 -3.05 -8.05
C GLY A 72 11.72 -1.65 -8.52
N GLY A 73 12.68 -0.72 -8.65
CA GLY A 73 12.50 0.58 -9.32
C GLY A 73 12.42 0.40 -10.83
N ALA A 74 11.36 -0.25 -11.29
CA ALA A 74 11.06 -0.41 -12.70
C ALA A 74 9.65 0.13 -12.99
N ARG A 75 9.62 1.47 -13.09
CA ARG A 75 8.51 2.40 -13.38
C ARG A 75 7.88 3.05 -12.17
#